data_AF-A0A957RHX0-F1
#
_entry.id   AF-A0A957RHX0-F1
#
_cell.length_a   1.000
_cell.length_b   1.000
_cell.length_c   1.000
_cell.angle_alpha   90.00
_cell.angle_beta   90.00
_cell.angle_gamma   90.00
#
_symmetry.space_group_name_H-M   'P 1'
#
loop_
_entity.id
_entity.type
_entity.pdbx_description
1 polymer ?
#
loop_
_entity_poly.entity_id
_entity_poly.type
_entity_poly.pdbx_seq_one_letter_code
_entity_poly.pdbx_strand_id
1 'polypeptide(L)'
;MQTVVPFPSMMDGLCATPAGIDTPATYRIWVRGSLASDWSERLAGMSLRIRRRRDGVVITRLEGELLDQAVLAGVINTLFELQVPLLAVKRVPTGR
;
A
#
# COMPACT_ATOMS: atom_id res chain seq x y z
N MET A 1 -47.86 1.49 -14.96
CA MET A 1 -47.27 0.21 -14.52
C MET A 1 -45.83 0.19 -15.03
N GLN A 2 -44.88 0.55 -14.18
CA GLN A 2 -43.45 0.57 -14.52
C GLN A 2 -42.81 -0.67 -13.88
N THR A 3 -42.26 -1.55 -14.70
CA THR A 3 -41.63 -2.81 -14.30
C THR A 3 -40.38 -2.52 -13.50
N VAL A 4 -40.41 -2.88 -12.22
CA VAL A 4 -39.22 -2.96 -11.37
C VAL A 4 -38.42 -4.17 -11.83
N VAL A 5 -37.25 -3.97 -12.41
CA VAL A 5 -36.31 -5.07 -12.66
C VAL A 5 -35.77 -5.55 -11.30
N PRO A 6 -35.84 -6.85 -10.97
CA PRO A 6 -35.21 -7.34 -9.76
C PRO A 6 -33.69 -7.36 -9.99
N PHE A 7 -32.95 -6.68 -9.11
CA PHE A 7 -31.50 -6.82 -8.99
C PHE A 7 -31.19 -8.30 -8.69
N PRO A 8 -30.36 -9.00 -9.47
CA PRO A 8 -30.09 -10.41 -9.21
C PRO A 8 -29.19 -10.52 -7.97
N SER A 9 -29.72 -11.14 -6.93
CA SER A 9 -28.97 -11.74 -5.83
C SER A 9 -27.95 -12.75 -6.39
N MET A 10 -26.71 -12.32 -6.54
CA MET A 10 -25.55 -13.16 -6.86
C MET A 10 -24.44 -12.98 -5.81
N MET A 11 -24.80 -13.07 -4.53
CA MET A 11 -23.84 -13.09 -3.42
C MET A 11 -24.04 -14.32 -2.53
N ASP A 12 -24.10 -15.48 -3.17
CA ASP A 12 -23.90 -16.80 -2.55
C ASP A 12 -22.89 -17.56 -3.42
N GLY A 13 -21.59 -17.40 -3.16
CA GLY A 13 -20.60 -18.06 -4.02
C GLY A 13 -19.14 -17.66 -3.95
N LEU A 14 -18.61 -17.17 -2.82
CA LEU A 14 -17.15 -17.21 -2.64
C LEU A 14 -16.77 -18.31 -1.65
N CYS A 15 -16.58 -19.49 -2.22
CA CYS A 15 -15.56 -20.44 -1.77
C CYS A 15 -14.29 -19.69 -1.36
N ALA A 16 -13.62 -20.12 -0.30
CA ALA A 16 -12.38 -19.49 0.14
C ALA A 16 -11.29 -19.44 -0.97
N THR A 17 -10.59 -18.28 -1.02
CA THR A 17 -9.23 -17.94 -1.56
C THR A 17 -9.03 -17.65 -3.07
N PRO A 18 -8.28 -16.58 -3.44
CA PRO A 18 -6.82 -16.51 -3.22
C PRO A 18 -6.37 -15.18 -2.57
N ALA A 19 -5.50 -15.22 -1.55
CA ALA A 19 -4.77 -14.07 -0.99
C ALA A 19 -5.48 -12.70 -1.15
N GLY A 20 -6.62 -12.54 -0.48
CA GLY A 20 -7.58 -11.47 -0.73
C GLY A 20 -6.95 -10.08 -0.73
N ILE A 21 -7.49 -9.19 -1.57
CA ILE A 21 -7.14 -7.76 -1.66
C ILE A 21 -7.21 -7.06 -0.28
N ASP A 22 -7.98 -7.64 0.64
CA ASP A 22 -8.20 -7.22 2.02
C ASP A 22 -7.36 -7.99 3.05
N THR A 23 -6.34 -8.73 2.61
CA THR A 23 -5.48 -9.48 3.54
C THR A 23 -4.28 -8.65 3.96
N PRO A 24 -3.95 -8.65 5.27
CA PRO A 24 -2.77 -7.97 5.76
C PRO A 24 -1.53 -8.52 5.06
N ALA A 25 -0.73 -7.61 4.52
CA ALA A 25 0.50 -7.96 3.83
C ALA A 25 1.60 -6.96 4.14
N THR A 26 2.83 -7.45 4.24
CA THR A 26 3.99 -6.58 4.37
C THR A 26 4.30 -5.95 3.01
N TYR A 27 4.37 -4.62 2.97
CA TYR A 27 4.78 -3.88 1.78
C TYR A 27 6.12 -3.20 2.02
N ARG A 28 6.92 -3.15 0.96
CA ARG A 28 8.13 -2.36 0.86
C ARG A 28 7.96 -1.34 -0.26
N ILE A 29 8.10 -0.09 0.09
CA ILE A 29 7.96 1.04 -0.83
C ILE A 29 9.29 1.79 -0.83
N TRP A 30 9.74 2.20 -2.01
CA TRP A 30 10.92 3.04 -2.18
C TRP A 30 10.50 4.34 -2.83
N VAL A 31 10.94 5.45 -2.26
CA VAL A 31 10.74 6.79 -2.79
C VAL A 31 12.07 7.52 -2.89
N ARG A 32 12.16 8.48 -3.80
CA ARG A 32 13.31 9.36 -3.93
C ARG A 32 13.19 10.50 -2.91
N GLY A 33 14.32 10.86 -2.30
CA GLY A 33 14.39 11.89 -1.26
C GLY A 33 14.40 11.31 0.15
N SER A 34 14.48 12.19 1.14
CA SER A 34 14.43 11.88 2.57
C SER A 34 13.07 12.28 3.14
N LEU A 35 12.36 11.33 3.75
CA LEU A 35 11.21 11.64 4.59
C LEU A 35 11.65 11.66 6.06
N ALA A 36 11.19 12.67 6.80
CA ALA A 36 11.39 12.76 8.25
C ALA A 36 10.67 11.61 8.97
N SER A 37 11.15 11.27 10.17
CA SER A 37 10.60 10.21 11.01
C SER A 37 9.11 10.41 11.32
N ASP A 38 8.64 11.65 11.44
CA ASP A 38 7.24 12.01 11.70
C ASP A 38 6.25 11.48 10.64
N TRP A 39 6.76 11.15 9.45
CA TRP A 39 5.94 10.52 8.42
C TRP A 39 5.63 9.06 8.70
N SER A 40 6.30 8.38 9.64
CA SER A 40 5.97 6.99 9.99
C SER A 40 4.54 6.84 10.46
N GLU A 41 4.10 7.70 11.37
CA GLU A 41 2.75 7.66 11.94
C GLU A 41 1.70 8.01 10.88
N ARG A 42 2.00 9.00 10.03
CA ARG A 42 1.10 9.42 8.94
C ARG A 42 0.99 8.42 7.81
N LEU A 43 2.00 7.58 7.61
CA LEU A 43 2.05 6.54 6.57
C LEU A 43 1.77 5.17 7.18
N ALA A 44 0.66 5.06 7.92
CA ALA A 44 0.15 3.83 8.50
C ALA A 44 1.12 3.12 9.48
N GLY A 45 1.96 3.87 10.19
CA GLY A 45 2.93 3.30 11.13
C GLY A 45 4.10 2.57 10.44
N MET A 46 4.32 2.76 9.14
CA MET A 46 5.43 2.11 8.44
C MET A 46 6.78 2.57 8.99
N SER A 47 7.75 1.65 9.00
CA SER A 47 9.14 1.97 9.34
C SER A 47 9.82 2.69 8.18
N LEU A 48 10.30 3.91 8.41
CA LEU A 48 11.09 4.68 7.45
C LEU A 48 12.58 4.45 7.66
N ARG A 49 13.30 4.18 6.57
CA ARG A 49 14.76 4.10 6.56
C ARG A 49 15.33 4.86 5.37
N ILE A 50 16.03 5.95 5.66
CA ILE A 50 16.73 6.74 4.65
C ILE A 50 18.02 5.99 4.27
N ARG A 51 18.29 5.87 2.97
CA ARG A 51 19.52 5.31 2.43
C ARG A 51 20.07 6.19 1.32
N ARG A 52 21.38 6.32 1.23
CA ARG A 52 22.07 6.92 0.08
C ARG A 52 22.50 5.81 -0.85
N ARG A 53 22.09 5.88 -2.12
CA ARG A 53 22.60 4.99 -3.17
C ARG A 53 24.04 5.35 -3.51
N ARG A 54 24.74 4.40 -4.15
CA ARG A 54 26.11 4.58 -4.64
C ARG A 54 26.22 5.76 -5.62
N ASP A 55 25.15 6.01 -6.37
CA ASP A 55 25.03 7.11 -7.34
C ASP A 55 24.78 8.48 -6.68
N GLY A 56 24.90 8.60 -5.35
CA GLY A 56 24.65 9.83 -4.59
C GLY A 56 23.16 10.14 -4.34
N VAL A 57 22.25 9.40 -4.98
CA VAL A 57 20.80 9.61 -4.83
C VAL A 57 20.32 9.18 -3.45
N VAL A 58 19.62 10.07 -2.74
CA VAL A 58 18.92 9.77 -1.48
C VAL A 58 17.60 9.07 -1.80
N ILE A 59 17.36 7.95 -1.12
CA ILE A 59 16.10 7.20 -1.19
C ILE A 59 15.58 6.95 0.23
N THR A 60 14.28 6.91 0.38
CA THR A 60 13.63 6.45 1.62
C THR A 60 12.94 5.14 1.35
N ARG A 61 13.23 4.15 2.19
CA ARG A 61 12.54 2.85 2.20
C ARG A 61 11.47 2.90 3.29
N LEU A 62 10.22 2.67 2.91
CA LEU A 62 9.10 2.47 3.81
C LEU A 62 8.79 0.97 3.83
N GLU A 63 8.69 0.40 5.02
CA GLU A 63 8.45 -1.02 5.22
C GLU A 63 7.50 -1.22 6.40
N GLY A 64 6.44 -2.00 6.21
CA GLY A 64 5.47 -2.27 7.26
C GLY A 64 4.38 -3.21 6.78
N GLU A 65 3.66 -3.79 7.74
CA GLU A 65 2.43 -4.52 7.46
C GLU A 65 1.31 -3.51 7.24
N LEU A 66 0.60 -3.64 6.12
CA LEU A 66 -0.61 -2.88 5.84
C LEU A 66 -1.79 -3.84 5.86
N LEU A 67 -2.89 -3.40 6.48
CA LEU A 67 -4.10 -4.19 6.69
C LEU A 67 -4.75 -4.61 5.37
N ASP A 68 -4.76 -3.71 4.39
CA ASP A 68 -5.49 -3.87 3.14
C ASP A 68 -4.93 -2.94 2.05
N GLN A 69 -5.45 -3.09 0.83
CA GLN A 69 -5.05 -2.23 -0.30
C GLN A 69 -5.51 -0.78 -0.17
N ALA A 70 -6.55 -0.46 0.60
CA ALA A 70 -6.98 0.92 0.79
C ALA A 70 -5.96 1.71 1.62
N VAL A 71 -5.38 1.08 2.65
CA VAL A 71 -4.26 1.66 3.41
C VAL A 71 -3.04 1.89 2.50
N LEU A 72 -2.70 0.92 1.65
CA LEU A 72 -1.62 1.09 0.66
C LEU A 72 -1.89 2.26 -0.29
N ALA A 73 -3.12 2.36 -0.81
CA ALA A 73 -3.52 3.45 -1.71
C ALA A 73 -3.42 4.81 -1.01
N GLY A 74 -3.82 4.90 0.26
CA GLY A 74 -3.64 6.10 1.08
C GLY A 74 -2.17 6.50 1.21
N VAL A 75 -1.29 5.56 1.57
CA VAL A 75 0.16 5.80 1.66
C VAL A 75 0.71 6.30 0.32
N ILE A 76 0.36 5.66 -0.79
CA ILE A 76 0.81 6.06 -2.13
C ILE A 76 0.29 7.47 -2.49
N ASN A 77 -0.97 7.77 -2.20
CA ASN A 77 -1.57 9.07 -2.47
C ASN A 77 -0.86 10.18 -1.69
N THR A 78 -0.60 9.99 -0.39
CA THR A 78 0.17 10.95 0.41
C THR A 78 1.57 11.17 -0.14
N LEU A 79 2.24 10.13 -0.63
CA LEU A 79 3.55 10.28 -1.29
C LEU A 79 3.45 11.11 -2.59
N PHE A 80 2.37 10.96 -3.35
CA PHE A 80 2.11 11.82 -4.51
C PHE A 80 1.83 13.27 -4.13
N GLU A 81 1.05 13.52 -3.09
CA GLU A 81 0.76 14.87 -2.58
C GLU A 81 2.02 15.58 -2.10
N LEU A 82 2.98 14.84 -1.53
CA LEU A 82 4.30 15.33 -1.14
C LEU A 82 5.25 15.57 -2.32
N GLN A 83 4.80 15.28 -3.55
CA GLN A 83 5.60 15.34 -4.77
C GLN A 83 6.91 14.53 -4.67
N VAL A 84 6.93 13.47 -3.85
CA VAL A 84 8.10 12.59 -3.73
C VAL A 84 8.00 11.47 -4.79
N PRO A 85 9.01 11.33 -5.68
CA PRO A 85 8.94 10.34 -6.74
C PRO A 85 8.92 8.90 -6.18
N LEU A 86 7.86 8.16 -6.49
CA LEU A 86 7.75 6.73 -6.19
C LEU A 86 8.70 5.95 -7.11
N LEU A 87 9.61 5.17 -6.50
CA LEU A 87 10.59 4.38 -7.23
C LEU A 87 10.13 2.94 -7.43
N ALA A 88 9.54 2.34 -6.40
CA ALA A 88 9.05 0.96 -6.45
C ALA A 88 8.09 0.67 -5.29
N VAL A 89 7.14 -0.21 -5.55
CA VAL A 89 6.28 -0.84 -4.53
C VAL A 89 6.41 -2.35 -4.70
N LYS A 90 6.73 -3.05 -3.61
CA LYS A 90 6.81 -4.52 -3.60
C LYS A 90 6.02 -5.05 -2.42
N ARG A 91 5.12 -5.99 -2.70
CA ARG A 91 4.55 -6.85 -1.67
C ARG A 91 5.60 -7.87 -1.27
N VAL A 92 5.87 -7.99 0.02
CA VAL A 92 6.71 -9.04 0.57
C VAL A 92 5.77 -10.20 0.91
N PRO A 93 5.88 -11.34 0.22
CA PRO A 93 5.11 -12.51 0.62
C PRO A 93 5.60 -12.94 2.01
N THR A 94 4.70 -12.90 2.99
CA THR A 94 4.89 -13.60 4.26
C THR A 94 4.78 -15.09 3.93
N GLY A 95 5.90 -15.72 3.64
CA GLY A 95 5.96 -17.14 3.32
C GLY A 95 5.49 -17.97 4.52
N ARG A 96 4.44 -18.78 4.29
CA ARG A 96 4.21 -20.03 5.01
C ARG A 96 4.60 -21.17 4.09
#